data_AF-A0A7T0BY19-F1
#
_entry.id   AF-A0A7T0BY19-F1
#
_cell.length_a   1.000
_cell.length_b   1.000
_cell.length_c   1.000
_cell.angle_alpha   90.00
_cell.angle_beta   90.00
_cell.angle_gamma   90.00
#
_symmetry.space_group_name_H-M   'P 1'
#
loop_
_entity.id
_entity.type
_entity.pdbx_description
1 polymer ?
#
loop_
_entity_poly.entity_id
_entity_poly.type
_entity_poly.pdbx_seq_one_letter_code
_entity_poly.pdbx_strand_id
1 'polypeptide(L)'
;MSESQKKYSKPRFCIGQLICHKLFDYHGVILGVDPDFRSTEEWYQKVATSRPPKDKPWYHVQVHGGGGTRYVAEQNLELDPVIGN
;
A
#
# COMPACT_ATOMS: atom_id res chain seq x y z
N MET A 1 -5.35 -12.17 32.11
CA MET A 1 -4.44 -11.41 31.23
C MET A 1 -4.92 -11.68 29.81
N SER A 2 -5.77 -10.82 29.23
CA SER A 2 -6.30 -11.06 27.89
C SER A 2 -5.30 -10.53 26.86
N GLU A 3 -4.58 -11.42 26.20
CA GLU A 3 -3.88 -11.09 24.95
C GLU A 3 -4.94 -10.70 23.92
N SER A 4 -5.12 -9.40 23.68
CA SER A 4 -5.89 -8.93 22.53
C SER A 4 -5.18 -9.39 21.26
N GLN A 5 -5.67 -10.46 20.65
CA GLN A 5 -5.26 -10.88 19.31
C GLN A 5 -5.53 -9.72 18.34
N LYS A 6 -4.45 -9.02 17.93
CA LYS A 6 -4.52 -8.05 16.84
C LYS A 6 -5.06 -8.78 15.60
N LYS A 7 -6.28 -8.42 15.19
CA LYS A 7 -6.89 -8.90 13.96
C LYS A 7 -6.22 -8.16 12.79
N TYR A 8 -5.21 -8.79 12.19
CA TYR A 8 -4.64 -8.28 10.96
C TYR A 8 -5.61 -8.53 9.80
N SER A 9 -5.91 -7.49 9.02
CA SER A 9 -6.65 -7.68 7.78
C SER A 9 -5.76 -8.43 6.79
N LYS A 10 -6.32 -9.42 6.11
CA LYS A 10 -5.60 -10.17 5.07
C LYS A 10 -5.22 -9.20 3.94
N PRO A 11 -3.94 -9.12 3.53
CA PRO A 11 -3.53 -8.26 2.44
C PRO A 11 -4.16 -8.72 1.12
N ARG A 12 -4.62 -7.75 0.34
CA ARG A 12 -5.26 -7.95 -0.97
C ARG A 12 -4.24 -8.15 -2.09
N PHE A 13 -3.00 -7.69 -1.90
CA PHE A 13 -1.92 -7.81 -2.86
C PHE A 13 -0.68 -8.47 -2.23
N CYS A 14 0.13 -9.08 -3.09
CA CYS A 14 1.35 -9.79 -2.77
C CYS A 14 2.55 -9.13 -3.45
N ILE A 15 3.74 -9.37 -2.90
CA ILE A 15 5.01 -8.93 -3.49
C ILE A 15 5.13 -9.47 -4.92
N GLY A 16 5.61 -8.62 -5.83
CA GLY A 16 5.72 -8.93 -7.25
C GLY A 16 4.46 -8.67 -8.08
N GLN A 17 3.32 -8.36 -7.46
CA GLN A 17 2.12 -7.99 -8.22
C GLN A 17 2.23 -6.59 -8.82
N LEU A 18 1.79 -6.46 -10.06
CA LEU A 18 1.59 -5.18 -10.72
C LEU A 18 0.29 -4.55 -10.24
N ILE A 19 0.37 -3.27 -9.89
CA ILE A 19 -0.76 -2.47 -9.42
C ILE A 19 -0.83 -1.16 -10.17
N CYS A 20 -2.01 -0.56 -10.18
CA CYS A 20 -2.22 0.84 -10.52
C CYS A 20 -2.68 1.62 -9.28
N HIS A 21 -2.25 2.87 -9.17
CA HIS A 21 -2.68 3.79 -8.12
C HIS A 21 -3.93 4.57 -8.53
N LYS A 22 -5.06 4.32 -7.86
CA LYS A 22 -6.38 4.82 -8.22
C LYS A 22 -6.52 6.33 -8.39
N LEU A 23 -5.74 7.12 -7.64
CA LEU A 23 -5.83 8.60 -7.66
C LEU A 23 -4.79 9.30 -8.53
N PHE A 24 -3.67 8.64 -8.81
CA PHE A 24 -2.51 9.26 -9.47
C PHE A 24 -2.16 8.54 -10.77
N ASP A 25 -2.88 7.47 -11.09
CA ASP A 25 -2.81 6.71 -12.34
C ASP A 25 -1.38 6.29 -12.72
N TYR A 26 -0.58 5.93 -11.71
CA TYR A 26 0.75 5.38 -11.92
C TYR A 26 0.74 3.88 -11.68
N HIS A 27 1.56 3.20 -12.48
CA HIS A 27 1.77 1.77 -12.40
C HIS A 27 3.02 1.46 -11.56
N GLY A 28 3.01 0.33 -10.89
CA GLY A 28 4.15 -0.11 -10.10
C GLY A 28 4.05 -1.56 -9.67
N VAL A 29 5.13 -2.04 -9.06
CA VAL A 29 5.21 -3.39 -8.51
C VAL A 29 5.29 -3.33 -7.00
N ILE A 30 4.57 -4.23 -6.32
CA ILE A 30 4.67 -4.38 -4.86
C ILE A 30 6.04 -4.96 -4.50
N LEU A 31 6.83 -4.24 -3.70
CA LEU A 31 8.09 -4.70 -3.14
C LEU A 31 7.94 -5.28 -1.73
N GLY A 32 6.94 -4.83 -0.98
CA GLY A 32 6.74 -5.21 0.41
C GLY A 32 5.35 -4.88 0.91
N VAL A 33 4.93 -5.59 1.96
CA VAL A 33 3.61 -5.45 2.58
C VAL A 33 3.79 -5.35 4.09
N ASP A 34 3.34 -4.26 4.67
CA ASP A 34 3.20 -4.10 6.11
C ASP A 34 1.74 -4.38 6.51
N PRO A 35 1.48 -5.15 7.57
CA PRO A 35 0.10 -5.47 7.99
C PRO A 35 -0.64 -4.26 8.60
N ASP A 36 0.11 -3.23 9.00
CA ASP A 36 -0.34 -1.98 9.59
C ASP A 36 0.61 -0.85 9.16
N PHE A 37 0.23 0.42 9.37
CA PHE A 37 1.07 1.57 9.04
C PHE A 37 2.34 1.60 9.89
N ARG A 38 3.51 1.63 9.24
CA ARG A 38 4.84 1.57 9.88
C ARG A 38 5.70 2.84 9.74
N SER A 39 5.17 3.89 9.11
CA SER A 39 5.91 5.16 8.98
C SER A 39 5.63 6.11 10.16
N THR A 40 6.20 7.32 10.12
CA THR A 40 6.06 8.29 11.22
C THR A 40 4.73 9.03 11.18
N GLU A 41 4.29 9.56 12.32
CA GLU A 41 3.09 10.38 12.39
C GLU A 41 3.24 11.65 11.54
N GLU A 42 4.42 12.26 11.55
CA GLU A 42 4.70 13.45 10.75
C GLU A 42 4.59 13.16 9.25
N TRP A 43 5.06 11.99 8.81
CA TRP A 43 4.89 11.55 7.43
C TRP A 43 3.39 11.35 7.11
N TYR A 44 2.67 10.68 8.00
CA TYR A 44 1.23 10.44 7.83
C TYR A 44 0.45 11.74 7.66
N GLN A 45 0.72 12.73 8.51
CA GLN A 45 0.05 14.03 8.47
C GLN A 45 0.37 14.84 7.21
N LYS A 46 1.59 14.69 6.66
CA LYS A 46 2.04 15.45 5.48
C LYS A 46 1.67 14.80 4.16
N VAL A 47 1.75 13.47 4.06
CA VAL A 47 1.67 12.74 2.80
C VAL A 47 0.33 12.03 2.63
N ALA A 48 -0.21 11.45 3.70
CA ALA A 48 -1.45 10.67 3.64
C ALA A 48 -2.68 11.58 3.82
N THR A 49 -2.87 12.51 2.87
CA THR A 49 -3.92 13.55 2.91
C THR A 49 -5.33 12.98 3.03
N SER A 50 -5.60 11.81 2.45
CA SER A 50 -6.88 11.10 2.58
C SER A 50 -7.07 10.37 3.92
N ARG A 51 -6.07 10.45 4.82
CA ARG A 51 -6.03 9.82 6.15
C ARG A 51 -6.52 8.36 6.16
N PRO A 52 -5.90 7.48 5.36
CA PRO A 52 -6.26 6.07 5.30
C PRO A 52 -6.00 5.35 6.65
N PRO A 53 -6.81 4.34 7.00
CA PRO A 53 -6.71 3.67 8.28
C PRO A 53 -5.32 3.05 8.48
N LYS A 54 -4.75 3.28 9.67
CA LYS A 54 -3.42 2.79 10.05
C LYS A 54 -3.42 1.31 10.46
N ASP A 55 -4.58 0.76 10.79
CA ASP A 55 -4.80 -0.63 11.18
C ASP A 55 -4.99 -1.59 9.99
N LYS A 56 -4.90 -1.07 8.76
CA LYS A 56 -4.98 -1.87 7.52
C LYS A 56 -3.61 -2.02 6.86
N PRO A 57 -3.46 -2.95 5.89
CA PRO A 57 -2.20 -3.13 5.18
C PRO A 57 -1.74 -1.91 4.39
N TRP A 58 -0.44 -1.68 4.44
CA TRP A 58 0.28 -0.68 3.65
C TRP A 58 1.34 -1.34 2.79
N TYR A 59 1.63 -0.74 1.65
CA TYR A 59 2.42 -1.36 0.59
C TYR A 59 3.57 -0.45 0.20
N HIS A 60 4.73 -1.07 -0.02
CA HIS A 60 5.87 -0.44 -0.67
C HIS A 60 5.77 -0.73 -2.16
N VAL A 61 5.56 0.30 -2.96
CA VAL A 61 5.34 0.21 -4.41
C VAL A 61 6.52 0.84 -5.13
N GLN A 62 7.21 0.06 -5.95
CA GLN A 62 8.18 0.62 -6.89
C GLN A 62 7.43 1.15 -8.10
N VAL A 63 7.48 2.47 -8.31
CA VAL A 63 6.84 3.13 -9.44
C VAL A 63 7.62 2.86 -10.72
N HIS A 64 6.90 2.54 -11.80
CA HIS A 64 7.47 2.35 -13.13
C HIS A 64 8.05 3.66 -13.69
N GLY A 65 9.09 3.58 -14.53
CA GLY A 65 9.64 4.76 -15.21
C GLY A 65 10.49 5.71 -14.34
N GLY A 66 11.04 5.23 -13.22
CA GLY A 66 12.03 5.98 -12.42
C GLY A 66 11.47 6.80 -11.26
N GLY A 67 10.19 6.64 -10.90
CA GLY A 67 9.53 7.38 -9.82
C GLY A 67 9.91 6.97 -8.38
N GLY A 68 10.86 6.05 -8.21
CA GLY A 68 11.27 5.53 -6.89
C GLY A 68 10.20 4.69 -6.19
N THR A 69 10.41 4.41 -4.91
CA THR A 69 9.47 3.66 -4.07
C THR A 69 8.50 4.60 -3.37
N ARG A 70 7.21 4.24 -3.38
CA ARG A 70 6.14 4.94 -2.66
C ARG A 70 5.52 4.05 -1.60
N TYR A 71 5.09 4.68 -0.50
CA TYR A 71 4.38 4.01 0.58
C TYR A 71 2.89 4.33 0.50
N VAL A 72 2.06 3.30 0.31
CA VAL A 72 0.67 3.47 -0.13
C VAL A 72 -0.28 2.57 0.66
N ALA A 73 -1.42 3.10 1.08
CA ALA A 73 -2.47 2.31 1.73
C ALA A 73 -3.24 1.44 0.71
N GLU A 74 -3.66 0.24 1.14
CA GLU A 74 -4.35 -0.74 0.28
C GLU A 74 -5.52 -0.18 -0.55
N GLN A 75 -6.30 0.73 0.05
CA GLN A 75 -7.51 1.28 -0.57
C GLN A 75 -7.24 2.14 -1.81
N ASN A 76 -6.00 2.61 -1.96
CA ASN A 76 -5.56 3.43 -3.09
C ASN A 76 -4.97 2.59 -4.23
N LEU A 77 -4.88 1.27 -4.07
CA LEU A 77 -4.32 0.35 -5.05
C LEU A 77 -5.41 -0.47 -5.72
N GLU A 78 -5.19 -0.79 -6.99
CA GLU A 78 -5.95 -1.75 -7.78
C GLU A 78 -5.01 -2.63 -8.60
N LEU A 79 -5.48 -3.81 -9.02
CA LEU A 79 -4.68 -4.69 -9.88
C LEU A 79 -4.48 -4.03 -11.23
N ASP A 80 -3.23 -4.08 -11.72
CA ASP A 80 -2.94 -3.60 -13.06
C ASP A 80 -3.61 -4.52 -14.10
N PRO A 81 -4.48 -3.99 -14.97
CA PRO A 81 -5.19 -4.80 -15.97
C PRO A 81 -4.29 -5.33 -17.08
N VAL A 82 -3.01 -4.92 -17.16
CA VAL A 82 -2.10 -5.28 -18.27
C VAL A 82 -1.72 -6.77 -18.31
N ILE A 83 -2.06 -7.58 -17.30
CA ILE A 83 -1.88 -9.05 -17.35
C ILE A 83 -3.08 -9.71 -18.05
N GLY A 84 -3.23 -9.43 -19.34
CA GLY A 84 -4.32 -9.98 -20.15
C GLY A 84 -4.18 -9.69 -21.64
N ASN A 85 -3.05 -10.06 -22.25
CA ASN A 85 -2.98 -10.35 -23.68
C ASN A 85 -1.79 -11.27 -24.02
#